data_AF-A0AAU0KIW5-F1
#
_entry.id   AF-A0AAU0KIW5-F1
#
_cell.length_a   1.000
_cell.length_b   1.000
_cell.length_c   1.000
_cell.angle_alpha   90.00
_cell.angle_beta   90.00
_cell.angle_gamma   90.00
#
_symmetry.space_group_name_H-M   'P 1'
#
loop_
_entity.id
_entity.type
_entity.pdbx_description
1 polymer ?
#
loop_
_entity_poly.entity_id
_entity_poly.type
_entity_poly.pdbx_seq_one_letter_code
_entity_poly.pdbx_strand_id
1 'polypeptide(L)' 'MNRRLEKLEDAMLRENGGPGYKLVMVEDDEMPEDAIATAGLLDWPPDRIFLISFVKADQKFP' A
#
# COMPACT_ATOMS: atom_id res chain seq x y z
N MET A 1 12.89 -8.29 -2.13
CA MET A 1 11.42 -8.37 -1.95
C MET A 1 11.12 -8.55 -0.47
N ASN A 2 10.36 -7.65 0.15
CA ASN A 2 10.17 -7.59 1.61
C ASN A 2 9.14 -8.63 2.09
N ARG A 3 9.58 -9.64 2.87
CA ARG A 3 8.74 -10.74 3.42
C ARG A 3 7.53 -10.29 4.26
N ARG A 4 7.53 -9.03 4.69
CA ARG A 4 6.41 -8.42 5.44
C ARG A 4 5.25 -8.03 4.51
N LEU A 5 5.57 -7.55 3.31
CA LEU A 5 4.57 -7.15 2.31
C LEU A 5 3.80 -8.37 1.82
N GLU A 6 4.51 -9.45 1.51
CA GLU A 6 3.92 -10.72 1.04
C GLU A 6 2.90 -11.29 2.03
N LYS A 7 3.19 -11.24 3.33
CA LYS A 7 2.24 -11.70 4.37
C LYS A 7 1.00 -10.81 4.48
N LEU A 8 1.15 -9.51 4.22
CA LEU A 8 0.04 -8.56 4.28
C LEU A 8 -0.87 -8.70 3.05
N GLU A 9 -0.27 -8.87 1.87
CA GLU A 9 -0.98 -9.15 0.63
C GLU A 9 -1.74 -10.49 0.69
N ASP A 10 -1.10 -11.55 1.21
CA ASP A 10 -1.74 -12.86 1.39
C ASP A 10 -2.91 -12.81 2.39
N ALA A 11 -2.81 -11.96 3.42
CA ALA A 11 -3.91 -11.73 4.36
C ALA A 11 -5.10 -11.00 3.70
N MET A 12 -4.84 -10.04 2.80
CA MET A 12 -5.91 -9.32 2.09
C MET A 12 -6.58 -10.15 0.98
N LEU A 13 -5.86 -11.09 0.37
CA LEU A 13 -6.40 -12.00 -0.65
C LEU A 13 -7.35 -13.07 -0.07
N ARG A 14 -7.24 -13.36 1.24
CA ARG A 14 -8.03 -14.41 1.90
C ARG A 14 -9.47 -14.00 2.25
N GLU A 15 -9.83 -12.71 2.19
CA GLU A 15 -11.22 -12.27 2.38
C GLU A 15 -12.07 -12.48 1.11
N ASN A 16 -12.51 -13.73 0.97
CA ASN A 16 -13.77 -14.21 0.42
C ASN A 16 -14.64 -13.21 -0.38
N GLY A 17 -14.36 -13.06 -1.68
CA GLY A 17 -15.37 -12.68 -2.71
C GLY A 17 -15.72 -11.19 -2.86
N GLY A 18 -15.13 -10.29 -2.08
CA GLY A 18 -15.24 -8.84 -2.31
C GLY A 18 -14.24 -8.34 -3.37
N PRO A 19 -14.44 -7.15 -3.96
CA PRO A 19 -13.37 -6.43 -4.66
C PRO A 19 -12.31 -6.12 -3.60
N GLY A 20 -11.28 -6.96 -3.53
CA GLY A 20 -10.30 -6.98 -2.44
C GLY A 20 -9.58 -5.66 -2.24
N TYR A 21 -8.83 -5.57 -1.16
CA TYR A 21 -8.01 -4.40 -0.86
C TYR A 21 -6.69 -4.44 -1.63
N LYS A 22 -6.15 -3.27 -1.95
CA LYS A 22 -4.85 -3.12 -2.59
C LYS A 22 -3.89 -2.39 -1.67
N LEU A 23 -2.63 -2.81 -1.72
CA LEU A 23 -1.54 -2.26 -0.94
C LEU A 23 -0.60 -1.54 -1.88
N VAL A 24 -0.28 -0.29 -1.53
CA VAL A 24 0.66 0.54 -2.26
C VAL A 24 1.73 0.97 -1.28
N MET A 25 2.99 0.69 -1.61
CA MET A 25 4.09 1.26 -0.85
C MET A 25 4.32 2.70 -1.29
N VAL A 26 4.54 3.58 -0.33
CA VAL A 26 4.86 4.99 -0.54
C VAL A 26 6.21 5.24 0.09
N GLU A 27 7.13 5.80 -0.69
CA GLU A 27 8.42 6.28 -0.18
C GLU A 27 8.25 7.60 0.61
N ASP A 28 9.21 7.93 1.48
CA ASP A 28 9.07 9.04 2.45
C ASP A 28 8.74 10.41 1.84
N ASP A 29 9.16 10.67 0.59
CA ASP A 29 8.94 11.92 -0.14
C ASP A 29 7.99 11.76 -1.33
N GLU A 30 7.34 10.60 -1.48
CA GLU A 30 6.44 10.31 -2.59
C GLU A 30 5.01 10.74 -2.25
N MET A 31 4.36 11.45 -3.19
CA MET A 31 2.94 11.77 -3.02
C MET A 31 2.11 10.48 -3.17
N PRO A 32 1.12 10.26 -2.29
CA PRO A 32 0.21 9.11 -2.39
C PRO A 32 -0.39 8.89 -3.78
N GLU A 33 -0.72 9.97 -4.47
CA GLU A 33 -1.32 9.96 -5.80
C GLU A 33 -0.36 9.41 -6.85
N ASP A 34 0.93 9.76 -6.75
CA ASP A 34 1.99 9.28 -7.65
C ASP A 34 2.27 7.79 -7.42
N ALA A 35 2.27 7.36 -6.15
CA ALA A 35 2.45 5.95 -5.80
C ALA A 35 1.28 5.09 -6.32
N ILE A 36 0.04 5.58 -6.20
CA ILE A 36 -1.18 4.93 -6.71
C ILE A 36 -1.15 4.87 -8.24
N ALA A 37 -0.72 5.94 -8.90
CA ALA A 37 -0.58 5.99 -10.35
C ALA A 37 0.47 4.99 -10.86
N THR A 38 1.62 4.93 -10.19
CA THR A 38 2.69 3.97 -10.50
C THR A 38 2.25 2.52 -10.31
N ALA A 39 1.40 2.27 -9.31
CA ALA A 39 0.79 0.96 -9.06
C ALA A 39 -0.34 0.61 -10.05
N GLY A 40 -0.74 1.53 -10.94
CA GLY A 40 -1.81 1.32 -11.91
C GLY A 40 -3.21 1.24 -11.30
N LEU A 41 -3.42 1.92 -10.16
CA LEU A 41 -4.64 1.84 -9.36
C LEU A 41 -5.53 3.10 -9.43
N LEU A 42 -5.33 3.97 -10.43
CA LEU A 42 -6.14 5.18 -10.62
C LEU A 42 -7.64 4.87 -10.83
N ASP A 43 -7.94 3.73 -11.46
CA ASP A 43 -9.32 3.27 -11.67
C ASP A 43 -9.85 2.42 -10.49
N TRP A 44 -9.05 2.21 -9.44
CA TRP A 44 -9.44 1.44 -8.27
C TRP A 44 -10.17 2.31 -7.25
N PRO A 45 -11.16 1.78 -6.51
CA PRO A 45 -11.83 2.54 -5.46
C PRO A 45 -10.82 3.01 -4.40
N PRO A 46 -10.67 4.34 -4.17
CA PRO A 46 -9.63 4.86 -3.29
C PRO A 46 -9.85 4.48 -1.82
N ASP A 47 -11.11 4.22 -1.43
CA ASP A 47 -11.49 3.69 -0.11
C ASP A 47 -10.95 2.27 0.15
N ARG A 48 -10.36 1.63 -0.85
CA ARG A 48 -9.84 0.25 -0.80
C ARG A 48 -8.34 0.15 -1.06
N ILE A 49 -7.65 1.29 -1.08
CA ILE A 49 -6.20 1.35 -1.22
C ILE A 49 -5.59 1.69 0.12
N PHE A 50 -4.77 0.77 0.65
CA PHE A 50 -3.96 1.01 1.83
C PHE A 50 -2.56 1.45 1.41
N LEU A 51 -2.18 2.64 1.87
CA LEU A 51 -0.85 3.19 1.68
C LEU A 51 0.04 2.78 2.86
N ILE A 52 1.20 2.23 2.55
CA ILE A 52 2.19 1.82 3.56
C ILE A 52 3.50 2.53 3.29
N SER A 53 4.02 3.23 4.30
CA SER A 53 5.41 3.68 4.33
C SER A 53 6.16 2.92 5.42
N PHE A 54 7.39 2.50 5.11
CA PHE A 54 8.30 1.91 6.08
C PHE A 54 9.18 2.99 6.69
N VAL A 55 8.78 3.47 7.87
CA VAL A 55 9.58 4.44 8.61
C VAL A 55 10.73 3.76 9.35
N LYS A 56 11.89 4.43 9.40
CA LYS A 56 13.01 4.01 10.27
C LYS A 56 12.70 4.41 11.71
N ALA A 57 13.19 3.62 12.67
CA ALA A 57 12.96 3.88 14.10
C ALA A 57 13.48 5.25 14.56
N ASP A 58 14.51 5.80 13.90
CA ASP A 58 15.08 7.12 14.17
C ASP A 58 14.52 8.23 13.26
N GLN A 59 13.51 7.94 12.45
CA GLN A 59 12.91 8.91 11.54
C GLN A 59 12.04 9.87 12.35
N LYS A 60 12.55 11.09 12.53
CA LYS A 60 11.77 12.19 13.09
C LYS A 60 10.74 12.61 12.04
N PHE A 61 9.47 12.36 12.34
CA PHE A 61 8.37 12.99 11.61
C PHE A 61 8.50 14.51 11.75
N PRO A 62 8.42 15.28 10.65
CA PRO A 62 8.21 16.73 10.72
C PRO A 62 6.84 17.07 11.31
#